data_AF-A0A9E6E7S8-F1
#
_entry.id   AF-A0A9E6E7S8-F1
#
_cell.length_a   1.000
_cell.length_b   1.000
_cell.length_c   1.000
_cell.angle_alpha   90.00
_cell.angle_beta   90.00
_cell.angle_gamma   90.00
#
_symmetry.space_group_name_H-M   'P 1'
#
loop_
_entity.id
_entity.type
_entity.pdbx_description
1 polymer ?
#
loop_
_entity_poly.entity_id
_entity_poly.type
_entity_poly.pdbx_seq_one_letter_code
_entity_poly.pdbx_strand_id
1 'polypeptide(L)'
;MIELSDKVIGPKYRILNPVLELLLENGNQILTDYTWGSNPTGYFCILKKPIDFDLIESRFLLPRSIHLNKRCGEVDYGLGTVIIRCA
;
A
#
# COMPACT_ATOMS: atom_id res chain seq x y z
N MET A 1 -11.68 -13.75 -2.14
CA MET A 1 -10.59 -12.80 -2.43
C MET A 1 -11.15 -11.63 -3.23
N ILE A 2 -10.62 -10.44 -3.01
CA ILE A 2 -10.98 -9.20 -3.72
C ILE A 2 -9.94 -8.99 -4.83
N GLU A 3 -10.38 -8.77 -6.07
CA GLU A 3 -9.47 -8.44 -7.17
C GLU A 3 -9.12 -6.95 -7.14
N LEU A 4 -7.82 -6.64 -7.10
CA LEU A 4 -7.36 -5.26 -7.24
C LEU A 4 -7.11 -4.92 -8.71
N SER A 5 -7.46 -3.69 -9.08
CA SER A 5 -7.37 -3.18 -10.45
C SER A 5 -6.44 -1.98 -10.52
N ASP A 6 -5.69 -1.88 -11.61
CA ASP A 6 -4.83 -0.73 -11.92
C ASP A 6 -5.60 0.50 -12.40
N LYS A 7 -6.92 0.37 -12.57
CA LYS A 7 -7.78 1.46 -13.02
C LYS A 7 -8.32 2.20 -11.82
N VAL A 8 -7.87 3.45 -11.66
CA VAL A 8 -8.38 4.35 -10.64
C VAL A 8 -8.74 5.71 -11.22
N ILE A 9 -9.80 6.31 -10.69
CA ILE A 9 -10.19 7.69 -10.98
C ILE A 9 -9.64 8.57 -9.85
N GLY A 10 -8.88 9.61 -10.22
CA GLY A 10 -8.26 10.55 -9.29
C GLY A 10 -6.76 10.27 -9.05
N PRO A 11 -6.22 10.67 -7.88
CA PRO A 11 -4.81 10.49 -7.56
C PRO A 11 -4.38 9.01 -7.60
N LYS A 12 -3.18 8.75 -8.11
CA LYS A 12 -2.66 7.37 -8.30
C LYS A 12 -2.56 6.58 -7.00
N TYR A 13 -2.33 7.24 -5.86
CA TYR A 13 -2.23 6.56 -4.57
C TYR A 13 -3.46 5.71 -4.22
N ARG A 14 -4.63 6.05 -4.78
CA ARG A 14 -5.89 5.35 -4.53
C ARG A 14 -5.86 3.88 -4.94
N ILE A 15 -4.92 3.46 -5.81
CA ILE A 15 -4.72 2.05 -6.16
C ILE A 15 -4.38 1.19 -4.94
N LEU A 16 -3.63 1.76 -3.98
CA LEU A 16 -3.26 1.05 -2.76
C LEU A 16 -4.18 1.36 -1.57
N ASN A 17 -5.23 2.16 -1.74
CA ASN A 17 -6.18 2.44 -0.66
C ASN A 17 -6.80 1.16 -0.06
N PRO A 18 -7.27 0.17 -0.86
CA PRO A 18 -7.85 -1.04 -0.27
C PRO A 18 -6.86 -1.83 0.60
N VAL A 19 -5.58 -1.85 0.20
CA VAL A 19 -4.50 -2.48 0.98
C VAL A 19 -4.26 -1.70 2.27
N LEU A 20 -4.18 -0.37 2.19
CA LEU A 20 -4.00 0.49 3.36
C LEU A 20 -5.17 0.34 4.34
N GLU A 21 -6.41 0.40 3.85
CA GLU A 21 -7.63 0.25 4.65
C GLU A 21 -7.63 -1.10 5.38
N LEU A 22 -7.32 -2.20 4.69
CA LEU A 22 -7.21 -3.52 5.32
C LEU A 22 -6.18 -3.52 6.46
N LEU A 23 -5.00 -2.94 6.25
CA LEU A 23 -3.95 -2.90 7.27
C LEU A 23 -4.35 -2.06 8.48
N LEU A 24 -5.04 -0.93 8.28
CA LEU A 24 -5.53 -0.07 9.35
C LEU A 24 -6.66 -0.73 10.14
N GLU A 25 -7.61 -1.38 9.46
CA GLU A 25 -8.69 -2.15 10.07
C GLU A 25 -8.16 -3.30 10.94
N ASN A 26 -6.99 -3.84 10.60
CA ASN A 26 -6.32 -4.91 11.35
C ASN A 26 -5.24 -4.38 12.31
N GLY A 27 -5.35 -3.12 12.73
CA GLY A 27 -4.61 -2.58 13.88
C GLY A 27 -3.24 -1.99 13.55
N ASN A 28 -2.89 -1.83 12.28
CA ASN A 28 -1.80 -0.94 11.89
C ASN A 28 -2.24 0.53 12.03
N GLN A 29 -1.29 1.46 11.98
CA GLN A 29 -1.54 2.90 12.16
C GLN A 29 -0.63 3.70 11.25
N ILE A 30 -1.11 4.85 10.78
CA ILE A 30 -0.30 5.81 10.05
C ILE A 30 0.70 6.43 11.03
N LEU A 31 1.98 6.51 10.62
CA LEU A 31 3.05 7.09 11.42
C LEU A 31 3.04 8.62 11.39
N THR A 32 2.71 9.19 10.23
CA THR A 32 2.69 10.63 9.93
C THR A 32 1.35 11.28 10.29
N ASP A 33 1.33 12.61 10.28
CA ASP A 33 0.11 13.45 10.44
C ASP A 33 -0.74 13.50 9.16
N TYR A 34 -0.22 13.03 8.04
CA TYR A 34 -0.92 12.82 6.77
C TYR A 34 -0.98 11.34 6.40
N THR A 35 -2.00 10.93 5.65
CA THR A 35 -2.11 9.55 5.15
C THR A 35 -1.19 9.27 3.98
N TRP A 36 -1.18 10.17 2.98
CA TRP A 36 -0.37 10.06 1.78
C TRP A 36 0.52 11.30 1.65
N GLY A 37 1.83 11.09 1.72
CA GLY A 37 2.83 12.06 1.32
C GLY A 37 3.03 12.01 -0.18
N SER A 38 3.59 13.08 -0.75
CA SER A 38 3.98 13.14 -2.15
C SER A 38 5.39 13.71 -2.24
N ASN A 39 6.18 13.15 -3.14
CA ASN A 39 7.49 13.67 -3.52
C ASN A 39 7.62 13.58 -5.07
N PRO A 40 8.74 14.00 -5.67
CA PRO A 40 8.91 13.93 -7.12
C PRO A 40 8.85 12.52 -7.72
N THR A 41 9.04 11.46 -6.92
CA THR A 41 9.03 10.07 -7.40
C THR A 41 7.66 9.42 -7.32
N GLY A 42 6.75 9.94 -6.49
CA GLY A 42 5.39 9.40 -6.35
C GLY A 42 4.74 9.74 -5.02
N TYR A 43 3.84 8.84 -4.60
CA TYR A 43 3.12 8.92 -3.34
C TYR A 43 3.62 7.87 -2.36
N PHE A 44 3.57 8.19 -1.07
CA PHE A 44 3.98 7.25 -0.03
C PHE A 44 3.11 7.33 1.21
N CYS A 45 2.90 6.20 1.88
CA CYS A 45 2.29 6.07 3.18
C CYS A 45 3.28 5.35 4.12
N ILE A 46 3.46 5.86 5.33
CA ILE A 46 4.36 5.25 6.33
C ILE A 46 3.52 4.73 7.50
N LEU A 47 3.65 3.44 7.77
CA LEU A 47 2.97 2.73 8.84
C LEU A 47 3.85 2.57 10.09
N LYS A 48 3.22 2.56 11.27
CA LYS A 48 3.91 2.39 12.55
C LYS A 48 4.34 0.96 12.83
N LYS A 49 3.59 -0.02 12.32
CA LYS A 49 3.85 -1.46 12.55
C LYS A 49 4.28 -2.13 11.24
N PRO A 50 5.02 -3.25 11.31
CA PRO A 50 5.34 -4.06 10.15
C PRO A 50 4.11 -4.41 9.31
N ILE A 51 4.28 -4.47 7.98
CA ILE A 51 3.21 -4.87 7.08
C ILE A 51 2.93 -6.36 7.24
N ASP A 52 1.67 -6.69 7.49
CA ASP A 52 1.20 -8.08 7.49
C ASP A 52 0.94 -8.52 6.04
N PHE A 53 1.96 -9.09 5.40
CA PHE A 53 1.88 -9.53 4.01
C PHE A 53 0.97 -10.74 3.82
N ASP A 54 0.93 -11.65 4.79
CA ASP A 54 0.12 -12.86 4.71
C ASP A 54 -1.37 -12.48 4.78
N LEU A 55 -1.72 -11.47 5.58
CA LEU A 55 -3.06 -10.88 5.57
C LEU A 55 -3.43 -10.31 4.18
N ILE A 56 -2.53 -9.58 3.53
CA ILE A 56 -2.76 -9.02 2.18
C ILE A 56 -2.98 -10.16 1.18
N GLU A 57 -2.08 -11.15 1.14
CA GLU A 57 -2.15 -12.29 0.22
C GLU A 57 -3.41 -13.15 0.45
N SER A 58 -3.90 -13.25 1.70
CA SER A 58 -5.13 -13.98 2.01
C SER A 58 -6.40 -13.27 1.54
N ARG A 59 -6.34 -11.95 1.33
CA ARG A 59 -7.51 -11.11 1.02
C ARG A 59 -7.58 -10.67 -0.43
N PHE A 60 -6.44 -10.42 -1.07
CA PHE A 60 -6.38 -9.82 -2.40
C PHE A 60 -5.76 -10.71 -3.46
N LEU A 61 -6.35 -10.66 -4.66
CA LEU A 61 -5.67 -11.04 -5.90
C LEU A 61 -4.99 -9.79 -6.46
N LEU A 62 -3.65 -9.77 -6.38
CA LEU A 62 -2.85 -8.61 -6.77
C LEU A 62 -2.54 -8.62 -8.28
N PRO A 63 -2.73 -7.50 -8.99
CA PRO A 63 -2.23 -7.34 -10.36
C PRO A 63 -0.71 -7.32 -10.37
N ARG A 64 -0.12 -7.64 -11.53
CA ARG A 64 1.36 -7.68 -11.72
C ARG A 64 2.06 -6.34 -11.49
N SER A 65 1.31 -5.25 -11.44
CA SER A 65 1.79 -3.89 -11.15
C SER A 65 2.04 -3.66 -9.66
N ILE A 66 1.42 -4.47 -8.78
CA ILE A 66 1.55 -4.39 -7.32
C ILE A 66 2.50 -5.49 -6.84
N HIS A 67 3.57 -5.08 -6.16
CA HIS A 67 4.59 -5.97 -5.64
C HIS A 67 4.65 -5.89 -4.13
N LEU A 68 4.63 -7.05 -3.47
CA LEU A 68 4.88 -7.18 -2.04
C LEU A 68 6.38 -7.38 -1.82
N ASN A 69 7.09 -6.30 -1.51
CA ASN A 69 8.50 -6.36 -1.20
C ASN A 69 8.72 -6.70 0.27
N LYS A 70 8.57 -8.00 0.60
CA LYS A 70 8.71 -8.52 1.98
C LYS A 70 10.08 -8.23 2.60
N ARG A 71 11.14 -8.09 1.78
CA ARG A 71 12.50 -7.78 2.24
C ARG A 71 12.63 -6.34 2.73
N CYS A 72 11.98 -5.40 2.04
CA CYS A 72 12.02 -3.99 2.40
C CYS A 72 10.87 -3.55 3.30
N GLY A 73 9.86 -4.41 3.53
CA GLY A 73 8.68 -4.04 4.30
C GLY A 73 7.75 -3.11 3.54
N GLU A 74 7.62 -3.30 2.21
CA GLU A 74 6.91 -2.37 1.33
C GLU A 74 5.87 -3.06 0.44
N VAL A 75 4.79 -2.34 0.16
CA VAL A 75 3.85 -2.62 -0.94
C VAL A 75 4.05 -1.53 -1.99
N ASP A 76 4.53 -1.93 -3.15
CA ASP A 76 4.87 -1.04 -4.26
C ASP A 76 3.85 -1.20 -5.39
N TYR A 77 3.31 -0.09 -5.87
CA TYR A 77 2.65 -0.02 -7.16
C TYR A 77 3.49 0.78 -8.17
N GLY A 78 3.75 0.15 -9.32
CA GLY A 78 4.31 0.84 -10.48
C GLY A 78 5.74 1.34 -10.28
N LEU A 79 6.62 0.53 -9.70
CA LEU A 79 8.05 0.82 -9.52
C LEU A 79 8.30 2.10 -8.70
N GLY A 80 7.60 2.22 -7.58
CA GLY A 80 7.72 3.34 -6.64
C GLY A 80 6.78 4.51 -6.93
N THR A 81 5.84 4.35 -7.87
CA THR A 81 4.81 5.37 -8.14
C THR A 81 3.91 5.57 -6.91
N VAL A 82 3.57 4.49 -6.21
CA VAL A 82 2.86 4.53 -4.92
C VAL A 82 3.45 3.48 -4.00
N ILE A 83 3.84 3.87 -2.78
CA ILE A 83 4.44 2.95 -1.80
C ILE A 83 3.67 3.01 -0.48
N ILE A 84 3.35 1.85 0.10
CA ILE A 84 3.08 1.72 1.54
C ILE A 84 4.31 1.05 2.16
N ARG A 85 4.87 1.62 3.22
CA ARG A 85 6.02 1.03 3.93
C ARG A 85 5.88 1.17 5.43
N CYS A 86 6.56 0.34 6.20
CA CYS A 86 6.74 0.55 7.64
C CYS A 86 8.09 1.24 7.94
N ALA A 87 8.18 1.92 9.08
CA ALA A 87 9.44 2.49 9.58
C ALA A 87 10.39 1.43 10.15
#